data_AF-A0A3L6QWW6-F1
#
_entry.id   AF-A0A3L6QWW6-F1
#
_cell.length_a   1.000
_cell.length_b   1.000
_cell.length_c   1.000
_cell.angle_alpha   90.00
_cell.angle_beta   90.00
_cell.angle_gamma   90.00
#
_symmetry.space_group_name_H-M   'P 1'
#
loop_
_entity.id
_entity.type
_entity.pdbx_description
1 polymer ?
#
loop_
_entity_poly.entity_id
_entity_poly.type
_entity_poly.pdbx_seq_one_letter_code
_entity_poly.pdbx_strand_id
1 'polypeptide(L)'
;MTAQISLASLTGTISGPHWEGIKELLPVYMAITTSDVGNGTSTSFWSDHWLPKGPLVHALPALHSHALNKDATVGDVLAQPLHVHFVARLNRAASAELAVLEELVSDTELTGGLDTRRCPLADKDETPGHLILHHDVAAQLWANIGIDIPPSASVSDI
;
A
#
# COMPACT_ATOMS: atom_id res chain seq x y z
N MET A 1 -21.37 -13.90 -1.38
CA MET A 1 -19.96 -13.94 -1.81
C MET A 1 -19.47 -12.50 -1.84
N THR A 2 -18.77 -12.07 -0.80
CA THR A 2 -18.19 -10.73 -0.72
C THR A 2 -17.03 -10.64 -1.71
N ALA A 3 -17.04 -9.61 -2.56
CA ALA A 3 -15.91 -9.31 -3.45
C ALA A 3 -14.65 -9.13 -2.59
N GLN A 4 -13.66 -10.02 -2.76
CA GLN A 4 -12.41 -9.94 -2.00
C GLN A 4 -11.44 -9.08 -2.79
N ILE A 5 -11.11 -7.92 -2.21
CA ILE A 5 -10.13 -6.98 -2.75
C ILE A 5 -8.95 -6.96 -1.78
N SER A 6 -7.74 -7.09 -2.32
CA SER A 6 -6.53 -6.77 -1.57
C SER A 6 -6.40 -5.25 -1.47
N LEU A 7 -6.45 -4.69 -0.28
CA LEU A 7 -6.23 -3.24 -0.11
C LEU A 7 -4.77 -2.85 -0.38
N ALA A 8 -3.84 -3.79 -0.23
CA ALA A 8 -2.41 -3.59 -0.48
C ALA A 8 -2.07 -3.44 -1.97
N SER A 9 -2.86 -4.00 -2.87
CA SER A 9 -2.58 -3.98 -4.32
C SER A 9 -3.76 -3.52 -5.17
N LEU A 10 -4.92 -3.28 -4.55
CA LEU A 10 -6.21 -3.02 -5.21
C LEU A 10 -6.57 -4.04 -6.29
N THR A 11 -6.06 -5.27 -6.17
CA THR A 11 -6.43 -6.39 -7.03
C THR A 11 -7.60 -7.15 -6.41
N GLY A 12 -8.46 -7.72 -7.25
CA GLY A 12 -9.65 -8.41 -6.79
C GLY A 12 -10.72 -8.51 -7.86
N THR A 13 -11.95 -8.82 -7.45
CA THR A 13 -13.07 -9.09 -8.35
C THR A 13 -13.79 -7.85 -8.89
N ILE A 14 -13.42 -6.65 -8.42
CA ILE A 14 -13.95 -5.39 -8.99
C ILE A 14 -13.20 -5.08 -10.30
N SER A 15 -13.95 -4.64 -11.31
CA SER A 15 -13.42 -4.26 -12.63
C SER A 15 -14.27 -3.15 -13.25
N GLY A 16 -13.71 -2.46 -14.24
CA GLY A 16 -14.37 -1.39 -14.98
C GLY A 16 -13.55 -0.09 -15.00
N PRO A 17 -13.89 0.87 -15.89
CA PRO A 17 -13.06 2.05 -16.13
C PRO A 17 -12.79 2.89 -14.87
N HIS A 18 -13.79 3.03 -13.99
CA HIS A 18 -13.64 3.77 -12.75
C HIS A 18 -12.68 3.08 -11.77
N TRP A 19 -12.74 1.76 -11.68
CA TRP A 19 -11.85 0.97 -10.82
C TRP A 19 -10.41 0.99 -11.32
N GLU A 20 -10.20 0.94 -12.64
CA GLU A 20 -8.87 1.11 -13.23
C GLU A 20 -8.30 2.50 -12.95
N GLY A 21 -9.12 3.56 -13.04
CA GLY A 21 -8.70 4.91 -12.64
C GLY A 21 -8.27 5.01 -11.18
N ILE A 22 -8.96 4.32 -10.26
CA ILE A 22 -8.56 4.25 -8.85
C ILE A 22 -7.22 3.50 -8.70
N LYS A 23 -7.02 2.39 -9.41
CA LYS A 23 -5.74 1.65 -9.40
C LYS A 23 -4.58 2.48 -9.92
N GLU A 24 -4.81 3.33 -10.92
CA GLU A 24 -3.77 4.23 -11.46
C GLU A 24 -3.25 5.23 -10.41
N LEU A 25 -4.05 5.57 -9.40
CA LEU A 25 -3.64 6.43 -8.28
C LEU A 25 -2.83 5.69 -7.21
N LEU A 26 -2.87 4.36 -7.19
CA LEU A 26 -2.23 3.55 -6.14
C LEU A 26 -0.72 3.81 -6.01
N PRO A 27 0.08 3.86 -7.09
CA PRO A 27 1.52 4.11 -6.97
C PRO A 27 1.82 5.48 -6.32
N VAL A 28 1.02 6.50 -6.65
CA VAL A 28 1.17 7.84 -6.07
C VAL A 28 0.81 7.80 -4.60
N TYR A 29 -0.31 7.18 -4.25
CA TYR A 29 -0.75 7.01 -2.87
C TYR A 29 0.31 6.31 -2.01
N MET A 30 0.90 5.22 -2.51
CA MET A 30 1.98 4.50 -1.81
C MET A 30 3.24 5.37 -1.66
N ALA A 31 3.59 6.15 -2.69
CA ALA A 31 4.79 6.99 -2.66
C ALA A 31 4.70 8.15 -1.66
N ILE A 32 3.50 8.66 -1.39
CA ILE A 32 3.27 9.80 -0.47
C ILE A 32 2.86 9.36 0.93
N THR A 33 2.65 8.07 1.19
CA THR A 33 2.26 7.56 2.50
C THR A 33 3.33 6.67 3.13
N THR A 34 3.31 6.60 4.46
CA THR A 34 4.09 5.65 5.26
C THR A 34 3.11 4.79 6.04
N SER A 35 3.32 3.48 6.03
CA SER A 35 2.48 2.54 6.77
C SER A 35 3.10 2.21 8.12
N ASP A 36 2.27 2.21 9.15
CA ASP A 36 2.56 1.61 10.45
C ASP A 36 1.84 0.26 10.51
N VAL A 37 2.61 -0.81 10.66
CA VAL A 37 2.12 -2.17 10.44
C VAL A 37 1.44 -2.69 11.71
N GLY A 38 0.16 -3.02 11.58
CA GLY A 38 -0.59 -3.76 12.58
C GLY A 38 -0.54 -5.26 12.25
N ASN A 39 -1.61 -5.78 11.66
CA ASN A 39 -1.72 -7.16 11.20
C ASN A 39 -1.08 -7.40 9.82
N GLY A 40 -0.65 -6.33 9.14
CA GLY A 40 0.05 -6.36 7.87
C GLY A 40 -0.81 -6.71 6.66
N THR A 41 -2.13 -6.86 6.80
CA THR A 41 -3.01 -7.37 5.73
C THR A 41 -3.38 -6.33 4.67
N SER A 42 -3.13 -5.05 4.93
CA SER A 42 -3.40 -3.94 4.00
C SER A 42 -2.14 -3.16 3.58
N THR A 43 -0.98 -3.69 3.95
CA THR A 43 0.32 -3.11 3.64
C THR A 43 1.05 -4.03 2.67
N SER A 44 1.38 -3.51 1.49
CA SER A 44 2.22 -4.17 0.51
C SER A 44 3.63 -4.35 1.06
N PHE A 45 4.13 -5.59 1.02
CA PHE A 45 5.48 -5.89 1.49
C PHE A 45 6.54 -5.15 0.67
N TRP A 46 6.35 -5.04 -0.65
CA TRP A 46 7.35 -4.51 -1.57
C TRP A 46 7.21 -3.01 -1.84
N SER A 47 5.98 -2.53 -2.00
CA SER A 47 5.71 -1.21 -2.55
C SER A 47 5.47 -0.14 -1.49
N ASP A 48 4.99 -0.51 -0.31
CA ASP A 48 4.75 0.46 0.75
C ASP A 48 6.01 0.83 1.52
N HIS A 49 6.04 2.06 2.01
CA HIS A 49 7.03 2.52 2.97
C HIS A 49 6.61 2.11 4.38
N TRP A 50 6.91 0.87 4.77
CA TRP A 50 6.60 0.35 6.11
C TRP A 50 7.86 0.05 6.95
N LEU A 51 9.04 0.11 6.34
CA LEU A 51 10.34 0.06 7.01
C LEU A 51 11.10 1.38 6.82
N PRO A 52 12.00 1.75 7.75
CA PRO A 52 12.79 2.99 7.64
C PRO A 52 13.62 3.13 6.36
N LYS A 53 13.88 2.03 5.65
CA LYS A 53 14.64 2.00 4.40
C LYS A 53 13.82 2.46 3.18
N GLY A 54 12.53 2.73 3.34
CA GLY A 54 11.59 3.00 2.25
C GLY A 54 11.08 1.73 1.57
N PRO A 55 10.44 1.87 0.40
CA PRO A 55 9.89 0.73 -0.34
C PRO A 55 10.96 -0.30 -0.72
N LEU A 56 10.73 -1.56 -0.34
CA LEU A 56 11.70 -2.65 -0.54
C LEU A 56 11.95 -2.95 -2.02
N VAL A 57 10.99 -2.69 -2.91
CA VAL A 57 11.17 -2.85 -4.37
C VAL A 57 12.32 -1.99 -4.92
N HIS A 58 12.60 -0.84 -4.29
CA HIS A 58 13.70 0.04 -4.66
C HIS A 58 14.95 -0.24 -3.83
N ALA A 59 14.80 -0.59 -2.55
CA ALA A 59 15.91 -0.83 -1.65
C ALA A 59 16.60 -2.20 -1.84
N LEU A 60 15.86 -3.21 -2.32
CA LEU A 60 16.29 -4.61 -2.51
C LEU A 60 15.78 -5.16 -3.87
N PRO A 61 16.17 -4.54 -5.00
CA PRO A 61 15.63 -4.89 -6.31
C PRO A 61 16.04 -6.28 -6.81
N ALA A 62 17.23 -6.79 -6.43
CA ALA A 62 17.65 -8.11 -6.84
C ALA A 62 16.79 -9.20 -6.17
N LEU A 63 16.48 -9.04 -4.88
CA LEU A 63 15.63 -9.94 -4.11
C LEU A 63 14.18 -9.88 -4.61
N HIS A 64 13.65 -8.69 -4.86
CA HIS A 64 12.30 -8.53 -5.43
C HIS A 64 12.14 -9.26 -6.77
N SER A 65 13.19 -9.28 -7.63
CA SER A 65 13.14 -10.03 -8.90
C SER A 65 13.00 -11.56 -8.71
N HIS A 66 13.35 -12.07 -7.52
CA HIS A 66 13.25 -13.48 -7.13
C HIS A 66 12.02 -13.79 -6.26
N ALA A 67 11.19 -12.79 -5.94
CA ALA A 67 9.96 -12.98 -5.17
C ALA A 67 8.93 -13.79 -5.97
N LEU A 68 8.32 -14.78 -5.31
CA LEU A 68 7.26 -15.62 -5.87
C LEU A 68 5.94 -14.85 -6.00
N ASN A 69 5.68 -13.94 -5.06
CA ASN A 69 4.51 -13.06 -5.06
C ASN A 69 4.97 -11.61 -4.86
N LYS A 70 4.76 -10.77 -5.87
CA LYS A 70 5.10 -9.33 -5.84
C LYS A 70 4.00 -8.48 -5.19
N ASP A 71 2.79 -9.04 -5.09
CA ASP A 71 1.63 -8.39 -4.47
C ASP A 71 1.40 -8.88 -3.04
N ALA A 72 2.40 -9.56 -2.44
CA ALA A 72 2.31 -10.08 -1.09
C ALA A 72 2.16 -8.95 -0.06
N THR A 73 1.34 -9.20 0.96
CA THR A 73 1.20 -8.29 2.10
C THR A 73 2.28 -8.54 3.14
N VAL A 74 2.51 -7.58 4.04
CA VAL A 74 3.43 -7.79 5.18
C VAL A 74 2.95 -8.94 6.06
N GLY A 75 1.63 -9.06 6.25
CA GLY A 75 1.01 -10.15 6.98
C GLY A 75 1.32 -11.52 6.36
N ASP A 76 1.20 -11.63 5.03
CA ASP A 76 1.47 -12.89 4.31
C ASP A 76 2.93 -13.34 4.46
N VAL A 77 3.86 -12.37 4.38
CA VAL A 77 5.30 -12.64 4.38
C VAL A 77 5.83 -12.95 5.77
N LEU A 78 5.40 -12.21 6.80
CA LEU A 78 5.88 -12.41 8.17
C LEU A 78 5.19 -13.58 8.89
N ALA A 79 4.09 -14.11 8.35
CA ALA A 79 3.45 -15.31 8.87
C ALA A 79 4.26 -16.60 8.62
N GLN A 80 5.29 -16.55 7.78
CA GLN A 80 6.10 -17.70 7.38
C GLN A 80 7.60 -17.34 7.36
N PRO A 81 8.50 -18.33 7.38
CA PRO A 81 9.93 -18.06 7.20
C PRO A 81 10.22 -17.39 5.85
N LEU A 82 10.95 -16.27 5.84
CA LEU A 82 11.17 -15.43 4.65
C LEU A 82 11.57 -16.21 3.38
N HIS A 83 12.43 -17.21 3.51
CA HIS A 83 12.93 -17.98 2.37
C HIS A 83 11.83 -18.66 1.53
N VAL A 84 10.65 -18.94 2.10
CA VAL A 84 9.55 -19.57 1.36
C VAL A 84 8.88 -18.62 0.35
N HIS A 85 9.12 -17.32 0.46
CA HIS A 85 8.55 -16.30 -0.43
C HIS A 85 9.41 -16.05 -1.69
N PHE A 86 10.53 -16.76 -1.83
CA PHE A 86 11.48 -16.58 -2.92
C PHE A 86 11.69 -17.88 -3.71
N VAL A 87 12.12 -17.75 -4.96
CA VAL A 87 12.56 -18.92 -5.74
C VAL A 87 13.77 -19.58 -5.08
N ALA A 88 13.87 -20.91 -5.20
CA ALA A 88 14.91 -21.69 -4.52
C ALA A 88 16.35 -21.27 -4.89
N ARG A 89 16.58 -20.79 -6.11
CA ARG A 89 17.91 -20.36 -6.58
C ARG A 89 18.01 -18.85 -6.59
N LEU A 90 18.58 -18.30 -5.52
CA LEU A 90 18.98 -16.90 -5.46
C LEU A 90 20.37 -16.71 -6.09
N ASN A 91 20.55 -15.62 -6.82
CA ASN A 91 21.89 -15.19 -7.21
C ASN A 91 22.62 -14.54 -6.01
N ARG A 92 23.90 -14.19 -6.19
CA ARG A 92 24.72 -13.59 -5.11
C ARG A 92 24.15 -12.26 -4.59
N ALA A 93 23.62 -11.42 -5.47
CA ALA A 93 23.05 -10.13 -5.08
C ALA A 93 21.75 -10.31 -4.27
N ALA A 94 20.83 -11.16 -4.76
CA ALA A 94 19.59 -11.47 -4.07
C ALA A 94 19.85 -12.16 -2.71
N SER A 95 20.86 -13.03 -2.61
CA SER A 95 21.23 -13.65 -1.34
C SER A 95 21.76 -12.63 -0.32
N ALA A 96 22.54 -11.65 -0.77
CA ALA A 96 23.01 -10.56 0.09
C ALA A 96 21.85 -9.65 0.52
N GLU A 97 20.93 -9.34 -0.39
CA GLU A 97 19.74 -8.56 -0.09
C GLU A 97 18.77 -9.29 0.85
N LEU A 98 18.67 -10.63 0.79
CA LEU A 98 17.89 -11.42 1.73
C LEU A 98 18.46 -11.30 3.15
N ALA A 99 19.78 -11.38 3.32
CA ALA A 99 20.42 -11.19 4.63
C ALA A 99 20.13 -9.79 5.21
N VAL A 100 20.13 -8.75 4.36
CA VAL A 100 19.74 -7.40 4.76
C VAL A 100 18.27 -7.33 5.14
N LEU A 101 17.39 -8.02 4.42
CA LEU A 101 15.97 -8.08 4.75
C LEU A 101 15.74 -8.76 6.11
N GLU A 102 16.41 -9.89 6.37
CA GLU A 102 16.35 -10.62 7.64
C GLU A 102 16.70 -9.71 8.83
N GLU A 103 17.75 -8.89 8.68
CA GLU A 103 18.11 -7.90 9.70
C GLU A 103 17.03 -6.83 9.88
N LEU A 104 16.51 -6.26 8.78
CA LEU A 104 15.50 -5.19 8.81
C LEU A 104 14.19 -5.61 9.48
N VAL A 105 13.75 -6.86 9.28
CA VAL A 105 12.48 -7.35 9.84
C VAL A 105 12.64 -8.03 11.19
N SER A 106 13.88 -8.20 11.69
CA SER A 106 14.16 -8.91 12.94
C SER A 106 13.45 -8.32 14.16
N ASP A 107 13.27 -7.00 14.19
CA ASP A 107 12.59 -6.26 15.26
C ASP A 107 11.10 -5.97 14.94
N THR A 108 10.57 -6.50 13.83
CA THR A 108 9.17 -6.26 13.45
C THR A 108 8.25 -7.34 14.02
N GLU A 109 7.33 -6.95 14.90
CA GLU A 109 6.28 -7.82 15.40
C GLU A 109 4.92 -7.39 14.87
N LEU A 110 4.20 -8.31 14.22
CA LEU A 110 2.81 -8.09 13.84
C LEU A 110 1.93 -8.05 15.08
N THR A 111 0.99 -7.11 15.09
CA THR A 111 -0.04 -7.02 16.13
C THR A 111 -1.38 -7.50 15.59
N GLY A 112 -2.35 -7.76 16.47
CA GLY A 112 -3.73 -8.05 16.06
C GLY A 112 -4.49 -6.82 15.54
N GLY A 113 -3.89 -5.63 15.58
CA GLY A 113 -4.50 -4.37 15.15
C GLY A 113 -4.57 -4.21 13.64
N LEU A 114 -5.33 -3.21 13.17
CA LEU A 114 -5.31 -2.84 11.75
C LEU A 114 -4.04 -2.04 11.44
N ASP A 115 -3.56 -2.13 10.20
CA ASP A 115 -2.51 -1.23 9.72
C ASP A 115 -3.04 0.21 9.69
N THR A 116 -2.14 1.17 9.90
CA THR A 116 -2.47 2.58 9.75
C THR A 116 -1.52 3.24 8.76
N ARG A 117 -1.99 4.28 8.06
CA ARG A 117 -1.16 5.05 7.13
C ARG A 117 -1.07 6.49 7.58
N ARG A 118 0.13 7.03 7.45
CA ARG A 118 0.44 8.45 7.69
C ARG A 118 0.81 9.07 6.35
N CYS A 119 0.11 10.13 5.98
CA CYS A 119 0.45 10.96 4.84
C CYS A 119 1.00 12.28 5.36
N PRO A 120 2.21 12.73 4.99
CA PRO A 120 2.71 14.06 5.36
C PRO A 120 1.86 15.20 4.77
N LEU A 121 1.09 14.90 3.72
CA LEU A 121 0.16 15.85 3.11
C LEU A 121 -1.18 15.89 3.84
N ALA A 122 -1.49 14.89 4.68
CA ALA A 122 -2.70 14.89 5.46
C ALA A 122 -2.49 15.72 6.72
N ASP A 123 -3.00 16.95 6.70
CA ASP A 123 -3.02 17.78 7.89
C ASP A 123 -4.00 17.20 8.94
N LYS A 124 -3.84 17.53 10.21
CA LYS A 124 -4.62 16.90 11.30
C LYS A 124 -6.13 17.20 11.25
N ASP A 125 -6.55 18.15 10.42
CA ASP A 125 -7.95 18.58 10.25
C ASP A 125 -8.63 17.96 9.02
N GLU A 126 -7.95 17.03 8.31
CA GLU A 126 -8.51 16.34 7.14
C GLU A 126 -9.57 15.29 7.55
N THR A 127 -10.82 15.73 7.67
CA THR A 127 -11.97 14.82 7.75
C THR A 127 -12.28 14.24 6.37
N PRO A 128 -12.98 13.09 6.24
CA PRO A 128 -13.49 12.62 4.95
C PRO A 128 -14.32 13.70 4.22
N GLY A 129 -15.02 14.56 4.96
CA GLY A 129 -15.73 15.70 4.39
C GLY A 129 -14.80 16.78 3.88
N HIS A 130 -13.72 17.09 4.61
CA HIS A 130 -12.68 17.98 4.11
C HIS A 130 -12.05 17.40 2.83
N LEU A 131 -11.60 16.15 2.84
CA LEU A 131 -10.94 15.49 1.71
C LEU A 131 -11.85 15.33 0.47
N ILE A 132 -13.12 14.96 0.65
CA ILE A 132 -14.04 14.70 -0.46
C ILE A 132 -14.66 16.01 -0.98
N LEU A 133 -15.01 16.95 -0.11
CA LEU A 133 -15.87 18.09 -0.46
C LEU A 133 -15.15 19.44 -0.47
N HIS A 134 -14.05 19.59 0.28
CA HIS A 134 -13.51 20.91 0.62
C HIS A 134 -11.99 21.06 0.44
N HIS A 135 -11.27 19.99 0.07
CA HIS A 135 -9.83 20.02 -0.14
C HIS A 135 -9.54 20.43 -1.59
N ASP A 136 -8.78 21.51 -1.77
CA ASP A 136 -8.56 22.15 -3.07
C ASP A 136 -7.97 21.19 -4.12
N VAL A 137 -7.06 20.29 -3.70
CA VAL A 137 -6.48 19.29 -4.60
C VAL A 137 -7.50 18.23 -5.01
N ALA A 138 -8.41 17.86 -4.11
CA ALA A 138 -9.45 16.87 -4.40
C ALA A 138 -10.53 17.48 -5.30
N ALA A 139 -10.94 18.73 -5.07
CA ALA A 139 -11.84 19.46 -5.97
C ALA A 139 -11.30 19.53 -7.41
N GLN A 140 -9.99 19.80 -7.55
CA GLN A 140 -9.34 19.80 -8.85
C GLN A 140 -9.31 18.40 -9.49
N LEU A 141 -9.11 17.34 -8.69
CA LEU A 141 -9.19 15.95 -9.15
C LEU A 141 -10.61 15.61 -9.63
N TRP A 142 -11.65 15.93 -8.86
CA TRP A 142 -13.05 15.66 -9.19
C TRP A 142 -13.47 16.32 -10.50
N ALA A 143 -13.14 17.60 -10.66
CA ALA A 143 -13.38 18.33 -11.91
C ALA A 143 -12.69 17.68 -13.11
N ASN A 144 -11.44 17.21 -12.94
CA ASN A 144 -10.68 16.58 -14.00
C ASN A 144 -11.23 15.20 -14.42
N ILE A 145 -11.93 14.49 -13.53
CA ILE A 145 -12.58 13.21 -13.83
C ILE A 145 -14.09 13.33 -14.10
N GLY A 146 -14.60 14.56 -14.21
CA GLY A 146 -15.99 14.86 -14.59
C GLY A 146 -17.01 14.67 -13.47
N ILE A 147 -16.57 14.66 -12.21
CA ILE A 147 -17.44 14.61 -11.03
C ILE A 147 -17.63 16.05 -10.53
N ASP A 148 -18.86 16.55 -10.61
CA ASP A 148 -19.24 17.84 -10.04
C ASP A 148 -19.79 17.62 -8.62
N ILE A 149 -19.07 18.13 -7.62
CA ILE A 149 -19.47 18.04 -6.22
C ILE A 149 -20.11 19.37 -5.82
N PRO A 150 -21.42 19.40 -5.53
CA PRO A 150 -22.08 20.61 -5.07
C PRO A 150 -21.44 21.12 -3.77
N PRO A 151 -21.28 22.45 -3.59
CA PRO A 151 -20.70 23.02 -2.37
C PRO A 151 -21.43 22.66 -1.07
N SER A 152 -22.68 22.20 -1.18
CA SER A 152 -23.56 21.80 -0.07
C SER A 152 -23.65 20.29 0.14
N ALA A 153 -22.93 19.49 -0.64
CA ALA A 153 -22.96 18.04 -0.48
C ALA A 153 -22.38 17.64 0.88
N SER A 154 -23.02 16.68 1.56
CA SER A 154 -22.46 16.03 2.74
C SER A 154 -21.89 14.67 2.35
N VAL A 155 -20.91 14.17 3.11
CA VAL A 155 -20.39 12.79 2.95
C VAL A 155 -21.48 11.75 3.17
N SER A 156 -22.55 12.09 3.90
CA SER A 156 -23.72 11.24 4.08
C SER A 156 -24.66 11.19 2.87
N ASP A 157 -24.50 12.11 1.92
CA ASP A 157 -25.41 12.31 0.78
C ASP A 157 -24.84 11.76 -0.54
N ILE A 158 -23.59 11.27 -0.51
CA ILE A 158 -22.87 10.58 -1.59
C ILE A 158 -22.89 9.08 -1.31
#